data_AF-A0AAW0GTU6-F1
#
_entry.id   AF-A0AAW0GTU6-F1
#
_cell.length_a   1.000
_cell.length_b   1.000
_cell.length_c   1.000
_cell.angle_alpha   90.00
_cell.angle_beta   90.00
_cell.angle_gamma   90.00
#
_symmetry.space_group_name_H-M   'P 1'
#
loop_
_entity.id
_entity.type
_entity.pdbx_description
1 polymer ?
#
loop_
_entity_poly.entity_id
_entity_poly.type
_entity_poly.pdbx_seq_one_letter_code
_entity_poly.pdbx_strand_id
1 'polypeptide(L)'
;MSPKPTLSGTDLLHGDHDVPKGLEVSPAISVSTTFRAPRPWSEDDGLKDLDPWNPERHVYSRYTQDVSTRAEKILSKINQGYALTYASGLASAYAAVVHLAPKRIAITGGYHGCHMVIEMYQNSRQERFSSLT
;
A
#
# COMPACT_ATOMS: atom_id res chain seq x y z
N MET A 1 -22.19 -26.22 -10.31
CA MET A 1 -22.69 -25.01 -9.64
C MET A 1 -21.52 -24.03 -9.56
N SER A 2 -21.57 -22.91 -10.27
CA SER A 2 -20.47 -21.94 -10.27
C SER A 2 -20.29 -21.35 -8.87
N PRO A 3 -19.05 -21.16 -8.38
CA PRO A 3 -18.83 -20.55 -7.07
C PRO A 3 -19.42 -19.14 -7.04
N LYS A 4 -20.10 -18.81 -5.95
CA LYS A 4 -20.67 -17.47 -5.74
C LYS A 4 -19.51 -16.46 -5.75
N PRO A 5 -19.61 -15.34 -6.49
CA PRO A 5 -18.56 -14.33 -6.48
C PRO A 5 -18.35 -13.82 -5.05
N THR A 6 -17.08 -13.70 -4.66
CA THR A 6 -16.65 -13.24 -3.33
C THR A 6 -16.82 -11.73 -3.14
N LEU A 7 -17.02 -11.00 -4.23
CA LEU A 7 -17.19 -9.55 -4.27
C LEU A 7 -18.47 -9.20 -5.04
N SER A 8 -19.21 -8.22 -4.54
CA SER A 8 -20.34 -7.61 -5.23
C SER A 8 -19.96 -6.25 -5.82
N GLY A 9 -20.76 -5.75 -6.78
CA GLY A 9 -20.59 -4.38 -7.28
C GLY A 9 -20.72 -3.32 -6.18
N THR A 10 -21.55 -3.59 -5.17
CA THR A 10 -21.68 -2.77 -3.96
C THR A 10 -20.36 -2.69 -3.20
N ASP A 11 -19.61 -3.79 -3.11
CA ASP A 11 -18.31 -3.80 -2.42
C ASP A 11 -17.26 -2.96 -3.15
N LEU A 12 -17.32 -2.90 -4.48
CA LEU A 12 -16.40 -2.09 -5.28
C LEU A 12 -16.68 -0.59 -5.18
N LEU A 13 -17.92 -0.20 -4.85
CA LEU A 13 -18.34 1.21 -4.70
C LEU A 13 -18.33 1.68 -3.24
N HIS A 14 -18.52 0.78 -2.28
CA HIS A 14 -18.71 1.11 -0.86
C HIS A 14 -17.76 0.36 0.07
N GLY A 15 -16.70 -0.27 -0.46
CA GLY A 15 -15.73 -1.04 0.33
C GLY A 15 -14.94 -0.21 1.35
N ASP A 16 -14.95 1.11 1.25
CA ASP A 16 -14.32 2.08 2.13
C ASP A 16 -15.32 2.80 3.06
N HIS A 17 -16.56 2.30 3.20
CA HIS A 17 -17.63 3.03 3.89
C HIS A 17 -17.28 3.46 5.33
N ASP A 18 -16.52 2.62 6.05
CA ASP A 18 -16.14 2.81 7.45
C ASP A 18 -14.97 3.80 7.63
N VAL A 19 -14.35 4.28 6.54
CA VAL A 19 -13.29 5.29 6.62
C VAL A 19 -13.92 6.66 6.90
N PRO A 20 -13.38 7.44 7.86
CA PRO A 20 -13.84 8.81 8.11
C PRO A 20 -13.88 9.62 6.81
N LYS A 21 -14.99 10.31 6.56
CA LYS A 21 -15.22 11.15 5.37
C LYS A 21 -16.12 12.34 5.73
N GLY A 22 -16.03 13.40 4.94
CA GLY A 22 -16.93 14.56 5.09
C GLY A 22 -18.32 14.30 4.52
N LEU A 23 -19.05 15.38 4.24
CA LEU A 23 -20.43 15.34 3.72
C LEU A 23 -20.47 15.10 2.20
N GLU A 24 -19.33 15.21 1.54
CA GLU A 24 -19.17 14.99 0.11
C GLU A 24 -19.41 13.53 -0.30
N VAL A 25 -20.08 13.34 -1.44
CA VAL A 25 -20.32 12.01 -2.02
C VAL A 25 -19.02 11.39 -2.53
N SER A 26 -18.20 12.19 -3.21
CA SER A 26 -16.87 11.80 -3.69
C SER A 26 -15.80 12.24 -2.70
N PRO A 27 -14.75 11.43 -2.43
CA PRO A 27 -13.61 11.88 -1.66
C PRO A 27 -13.02 13.19 -2.19
N ALA A 28 -12.73 14.13 -1.30
CA ALA A 28 -11.95 15.32 -1.63
C ALA A 28 -10.49 14.94 -1.95
N ILE A 29 -9.92 15.51 -3.01
CA ILE A 29 -8.53 15.25 -3.39
C ILE A 29 -7.62 16.21 -2.61
N SER A 30 -6.94 15.70 -1.58
CA SER A 30 -5.91 16.45 -0.85
C SER A 30 -4.56 16.32 -1.56
N VAL A 31 -4.00 17.45 -1.98
CA VAL A 31 -2.63 17.56 -2.53
C VAL A 31 -1.61 17.98 -1.46
N SER A 32 -2.00 17.93 -0.18
CA SER A 32 -1.11 18.33 0.91
C SER A 32 0.01 17.31 1.12
N THR A 33 1.20 17.80 1.45
CA THR A 33 2.32 16.96 1.88
C THR A 33 2.30 16.72 3.40
N THR A 34 1.86 17.71 4.16
CA THR A 34 1.90 17.74 5.62
C THR A 34 0.53 18.06 6.20
N PHE A 35 0.31 17.68 7.45
CA PHE A 35 -0.94 17.91 8.15
C PHE A 35 -0.70 18.62 9.47
N ARG A 36 -1.69 19.40 9.92
CA ARG A 36 -1.58 20.21 11.14
C ARG A 36 -1.56 19.30 12.36
N ALA A 37 -0.56 19.46 13.23
CA ALA A 37 -0.53 18.79 14.52
C ALA A 37 -1.70 19.27 15.40
N PRO A 38 -2.33 18.37 16.19
CA PRO A 38 -3.47 18.72 17.03
C PRO A 38 -3.08 19.72 18.13
N ARG A 39 -1.81 19.68 18.58
CA ARG A 39 -1.24 20.54 19.62
C ARG A 39 0.18 20.98 19.23
N PRO A 40 0.72 22.04 19.85
CA PRO A 40 2.14 22.36 19.77
C PRO A 40 2.99 21.16 20.18
N TRP A 41 4.20 21.05 19.61
CA TRP A 41 5.09 19.88 19.66
C TRP A 41 4.94 18.98 20.90
N SER A 42 4.61 17.71 20.65
CA SER A 42 4.56 16.63 21.63
C SER A 42 5.21 15.39 21.02
N GLU A 43 6.00 14.66 21.81
CA GLU A 43 6.59 13.39 21.37
C GLU A 43 5.53 12.32 21.09
N ASP A 44 4.40 12.38 21.81
CA ASP A 44 3.27 11.46 21.69
C ASP A 44 2.51 11.62 20.36
N ASP A 45 2.58 12.82 19.75
CA ASP A 45 1.92 13.11 18.47
C ASP A 45 2.84 12.76 17.27
N GLY A 46 3.82 11.88 17.48
CA GLY A 46 4.76 11.39 16.47
C GLY A 46 4.21 10.26 15.58
N LEU A 47 5.11 9.58 14.87
CA LEU A 47 4.80 8.43 14.00
C LEU A 47 4.74 7.08 14.74
N LYS A 48 5.28 7.01 15.97
CA LYS A 48 5.42 5.74 16.70
C LYS A 48 4.07 5.12 17.06
N ASP A 49 3.11 5.95 17.42
CA ASP A 49 1.79 5.51 17.89
C ASP A 49 0.71 5.61 16.79
N LEU A 50 1.09 5.94 15.56
CA LEU A 50 0.16 6.06 14.45
C LEU A 50 -0.14 4.67 13.86
N ASP A 51 -1.40 4.23 13.90
CA ASP A 51 -1.87 3.10 13.10
C ASP A 51 -2.04 3.56 11.64
N PRO A 52 -1.16 3.16 10.71
CA PRO A 52 -1.31 3.57 9.32
C PRO A 52 -2.51 2.92 8.62
N TRP A 53 -3.04 1.82 9.16
CA TRP A 53 -4.18 1.14 8.59
C TRP A 53 -5.50 1.81 8.95
N ASN A 54 -5.64 2.32 10.16
CA ASN A 54 -6.78 3.14 10.60
C ASN A 54 -6.29 4.44 11.23
N PRO A 55 -5.76 5.38 10.43
CA PRO A 55 -5.18 6.60 10.96
C PRO A 55 -6.26 7.50 11.58
N GLU A 56 -6.14 7.79 12.87
CA GLU A 56 -6.97 8.82 13.53
C GLU A 56 -6.63 10.23 13.04
N ARG A 57 -5.40 10.42 12.55
CA ARG A 57 -4.89 11.65 11.95
C ARG A 57 -3.82 11.34 10.94
N HIS A 58 -3.56 12.30 10.05
CA HIS A 58 -2.43 12.27 9.14
C HIS A 58 -1.28 13.13 9.67
N VAL A 59 -0.04 12.72 9.40
CA VAL A 59 1.18 13.47 9.75
C VAL A 59 1.86 13.97 8.50
N TYR A 60 2.10 13.05 7.56
CA TYR A 60 2.76 13.33 6.30
C TYR A 60 2.25 12.35 5.24
N SER A 61 1.96 12.83 4.03
CA SER A 61 1.33 12.04 2.95
C SER A 61 2.24 10.94 2.36
N ARG A 62 3.46 10.80 2.86
CA ARG A 62 4.25 9.59 2.58
C ARG A 62 3.70 8.37 3.33
N TYR A 63 3.12 8.57 4.51
CA TYR A 63 2.69 7.49 5.39
C TYR A 63 1.21 7.20 5.22
N THR A 64 0.37 8.23 5.32
CA THR A 64 -1.08 8.12 5.18
C THR A 64 -1.68 9.43 4.67
N GLN A 65 -2.77 9.32 3.90
CA GLN A 65 -3.66 10.40 3.51
C GLN A 65 -5.05 9.85 3.17
N ASP A 66 -6.09 10.67 3.30
CA ASP A 66 -7.49 10.28 3.11
C ASP A 66 -7.72 9.44 1.84
N VAL A 67 -7.25 9.93 0.68
CA VAL A 67 -7.54 9.31 -0.62
C VAL A 67 -6.84 7.96 -0.78
N SER A 68 -5.57 7.82 -0.37
CA SER A 68 -4.87 6.54 -0.48
C SER A 68 -5.43 5.53 0.51
N THR A 69 -5.71 5.94 1.76
CA THR A 69 -6.28 5.05 2.77
C THR A 69 -7.62 4.49 2.30
N ARG A 70 -8.49 5.32 1.70
CA ARG A 70 -9.75 4.85 1.11
C ARG A 70 -9.55 3.86 -0.05
N ALA A 71 -8.64 4.18 -0.97
CA ALA A 71 -8.32 3.27 -2.08
C ALA A 71 -7.76 1.93 -1.58
N GLU A 72 -6.88 1.96 -0.58
CA GLU A 72 -6.27 0.78 0.04
C GLU A 72 -7.30 -0.10 0.75
N LYS A 73 -8.34 0.48 1.36
CA LYS A 73 -9.45 -0.30 1.97
C LYS A 73 -10.25 -1.08 0.93
N ILE A 74 -10.56 -0.45 -0.21
CA ILE A 74 -11.24 -1.13 -1.32
C ILE A 74 -10.34 -2.24 -1.88
N LEU A 75 -9.08 -1.94 -2.17
CA LEU A 75 -8.11 -2.92 -2.68
C LEU A 75 -7.89 -4.07 -1.69
N SER A 76 -7.91 -3.78 -0.39
CA SER A 76 -7.81 -4.79 0.66
C SER A 76 -8.99 -5.75 0.66
N LYS A 77 -10.21 -5.22 0.50
CA LYS A 77 -11.41 -6.04 0.36
C LYS A 77 -11.35 -6.92 -0.89
N ILE A 78 -10.88 -6.36 -2.02
CA ILE A 78 -10.70 -7.09 -3.27
C ILE A 78 -9.69 -8.24 -3.11
N ASN A 79 -8.55 -7.96 -2.47
CA ASN A 79 -7.45 -8.91 -2.32
C ASN A 79 -7.59 -9.85 -1.11
N GLN A 80 -8.63 -9.67 -0.28
CA GLN A 80 -8.84 -10.43 0.96
C GLN A 80 -7.62 -10.39 1.90
N GLY A 81 -6.99 -9.22 2.00
CA GLY A 81 -5.77 -9.01 2.80
C GLY A 81 -5.39 -7.53 2.84
N TYR A 82 -4.31 -7.17 3.54
CA TYR A 82 -3.85 -5.78 3.56
C TYR A 82 -3.33 -5.33 2.19
N ALA A 83 -3.59 -4.07 1.84
CA ALA A 83 -3.15 -3.47 0.58
C ALA A 83 -2.43 -2.14 0.85
N LEU A 84 -1.42 -1.87 0.02
CA LEU A 84 -0.68 -0.60 0.00
C LEU A 84 -0.56 -0.11 -1.44
N THR A 85 -0.69 1.19 -1.62
CA THR A 85 -0.55 1.85 -2.92
C THR A 85 0.86 2.38 -3.11
N TYR A 86 1.39 2.19 -4.31
CA TYR A 86 2.69 2.71 -4.73
C TYR A 86 2.54 3.49 -6.03
N ALA A 87 3.49 4.37 -6.32
CA ALA A 87 3.50 5.18 -7.54
C ALA A 87 3.54 4.35 -8.84
N SER A 88 3.99 3.10 -8.78
CA SER A 88 3.99 2.16 -9.91
C SER A 88 4.00 0.70 -9.45
N GLY A 89 3.68 -0.22 -10.35
CA GLY A 89 3.81 -1.66 -10.12
C GLY A 89 5.25 -2.12 -9.90
N LEU A 90 6.24 -1.41 -10.45
CA LEU A 90 7.65 -1.70 -10.21
C LEU A 90 8.11 -1.24 -8.83
N ALA A 91 7.61 -0.09 -8.37
CA ALA A 91 7.87 0.41 -7.02
C ALA A 91 7.28 -0.54 -5.96
N SER A 92 6.06 -1.06 -6.17
CA SER A 92 5.47 -2.06 -5.26
C SER A 92 6.24 -3.38 -5.27
N ALA A 93 6.64 -3.88 -6.45
CA ALA A 93 7.45 -5.08 -6.56
C ALA A 93 8.81 -4.93 -5.86
N TYR A 94 9.49 -3.79 -6.05
CA TYR A 94 10.78 -3.51 -5.41
C TYR A 94 10.63 -3.37 -3.89
N ALA A 95 9.59 -2.67 -3.42
CA ALA A 95 9.30 -2.55 -1.99
C ALA A 95 9.07 -3.92 -1.34
N ALA A 96 8.34 -4.82 -2.01
CA ALA A 96 8.09 -6.17 -1.51
C ALA A 96 9.38 -6.98 -1.35
N VAL A 97 10.28 -6.98 -2.34
CA VAL A 97 11.55 -7.74 -2.25
C VAL A 97 12.53 -7.12 -1.24
N VAL A 98 12.55 -5.79 -1.11
CA VAL A 98 13.35 -5.11 -0.08
C VAL A 98 12.83 -5.44 1.32
N HIS A 99 11.51 -5.42 1.52
CA HIS A 99 10.88 -5.70 2.81
C HIS A 99 11.05 -7.16 3.25
N LEU A 100 10.78 -8.12 2.37
CA LEU A 100 10.85 -9.55 2.68
C LEU A 100 12.27 -10.08 2.77
N ALA A 101 13.22 -9.37 2.17
CA ALA A 101 14.62 -9.73 2.08
C ALA A 101 14.90 -11.21 1.70
N PRO A 102 14.31 -11.73 0.62
CA PRO A 102 14.35 -13.16 0.33
C PRO A 102 15.75 -13.64 -0.06
N LYS A 103 16.11 -14.85 0.38
CA LYS A 103 17.36 -15.53 -0.05
C LYS A 103 17.25 -16.20 -1.42
N ARG A 104 16.04 -16.48 -1.89
CA ARG A 104 15.75 -17.13 -3.17
C ARG A 104 14.42 -16.61 -3.69
N ILE A 105 14.34 -16.34 -4.99
CA ILE A 105 13.10 -15.94 -5.66
C ILE A 105 12.86 -16.95 -6.79
N ALA A 106 11.76 -17.69 -6.69
CA ALA A 106 11.32 -18.63 -7.72
C ALA A 106 10.38 -17.90 -8.69
N ILE A 107 10.87 -17.61 -9.90
CA ILE A 107 10.10 -16.95 -10.97
C ILE A 107 10.55 -17.52 -12.31
N THR A 108 9.60 -17.85 -13.18
CA THR A 108 9.88 -18.35 -14.53
C THR A 108 9.63 -17.26 -15.57
N GLY A 109 8.37 -16.97 -15.86
CA GLY A 109 7.93 -15.84 -16.69
C GLY A 109 7.35 -14.69 -15.87
N GLY A 110 6.80 -13.71 -16.57
CA GLY A 110 6.16 -12.56 -15.97
C GLY A 110 6.44 -11.28 -16.75
N TYR A 111 5.98 -10.15 -16.23
CA TYR A 111 6.30 -8.86 -16.80
C TYR A 111 7.82 -8.61 -16.72
N HIS A 112 8.44 -8.24 -17.85
CA HIS A 112 9.88 -7.97 -17.95
C HIS A 112 10.42 -7.09 -16.81
N GLY A 113 9.70 -6.03 -16.46
CA GLY A 113 10.15 -5.11 -15.42
C GLY A 113 10.27 -5.76 -14.03
N CYS A 114 9.52 -6.82 -13.73
CA CYS A 114 9.69 -7.59 -12.49
C CYS A 114 11.05 -8.30 -12.44
N HIS A 115 11.53 -8.82 -13.58
CA HIS A 115 12.87 -9.41 -13.66
C HIS A 115 13.96 -8.36 -13.46
N MET A 116 13.79 -7.14 -14.01
CA MET A 116 14.72 -6.02 -13.77
C MET A 116 14.75 -5.59 -12.30
N VAL A 117 13.59 -5.55 -11.65
CA VAL A 117 13.47 -5.25 -10.21
C VAL A 117 14.23 -6.27 -9.38
N ILE A 118 14.13 -7.56 -9.71
CA ILE A 118 14.89 -8.62 -9.06
C ILE A 118 16.38 -8.42 -9.26
N GLU A 119 16.84 -8.20 -10.51
CA GLU A 119 18.24 -7.95 -10.84
C GLU A 119 18.81 -6.75 -10.05
N MET A 120 18.07 -5.63 -10.03
CA MET A 120 18.43 -4.43 -9.26
C MET A 120 18.56 -4.73 -7.77
N TYR A 121 17.65 -5.53 -7.20
CA TYR A 121 17.71 -5.96 -5.82
C TYR A 121 18.93 -6.84 -5.50
N GLN A 122 19.35 -7.73 -6.42
CA GLN A 122 20.57 -8.53 -6.23
C GLN A 122 21.82 -7.65 -6.22
N ASN A 123 21.89 -6.71 -7.17
CA ASN A 123 22.99 -5.77 -7.30
C ASN A 123 23.13 -4.88 -6.06
N SER A 124 22.02 -4.42 -5.48
CA SER A 124 22.07 -3.61 -4.25
C SER A 124 22.51 -4.39 -3.01
N ARG A 125 22.46 -5.73 -3.05
CA ARG A 125 22.90 -6.61 -1.94
C ARG A 125 24.32 -7.12 -2.05
N GLN A 126 24.99 -6.94 -3.20
CA GLN A 126 26.26 -7.60 -3.53
C GLN A 126 26.19 -9.14 -3.44
N GLU A 127 24.98 -9.71 -3.49
CA GLU A 127 24.73 -11.16 -3.41
C GLU A 127 24.13 -11.63 -4.74
N ARG A 128 24.82 -12.52 -5.46
CA ARG A 128 24.26 -13.19 -6.64
C ARG A 128 23.35 -14.33 -6.20
N PHE A 129 22.03 -14.19 -6.39
CA PHE A 129 21.12 -15.31 -6.18
C PHE A 129 21.25 -16.31 -7.32
N SER A 130 21.42 -17.59 -6.99
CA SER A 130 21.39 -18.68 -7.97
C SER A 130 19.94 -18.90 -8.42
N SER A 131 19.63 -18.61 -9.69
CA SER A 131 18.35 -18.98 -10.29
C SER A 131 18.32 -20.48 -10.52
N LEU A 132 17.39 -21.18 -9.88
CA LEU A 132 17.05 -22.56 -10.24
C LEU A 132 16.10 -22.47 -11.43
N THR A 133 16.65 -22.70 -12.61
CA THR A 133 15.91 -22.87 -13.88
C THR A 133 15.06 -24.13 -13.84
#